data_AF-A0A0N0PFK0-F1
#
_entry.id   AF-A0A0N0PFK0-F1
#
_cell.length_a   1.000
_cell.length_b   1.000
_cell.length_c   1.000
_cell.angle_alpha   90.00
_cell.angle_beta   90.00
_cell.angle_gamma   90.00
#
_symmetry.space_group_name_H-M   'P 1'
#
loop_
_entity.id
_entity.type
_entity.pdbx_description
1 polymer ?
#
loop_
_entity_poly.entity_id
_entity_poly.type
_entity_poly.pdbx_seq_one_letter_code
_entity_poly.pdbx_strand_id
1 'polypeptide(L)'
;TFERSEEDAVTLSEISDSKGSLVATPLRKPFRQENLKPQEAYILDTVSGSIYVWLGRQATKRVSKSIYIKESGVSYTIYNSRTAESI
;
A
#
# COMPACT_ATOMS: atom_id res chain seq x y z
N THR A 1 -0.96 16.06 22.91
CA THR A 1 -1.53 15.10 21.97
C THR A 1 -0.76 15.19 20.66
N PHE A 2 0.32 14.43 20.54
CA PHE A 2 1.17 14.41 19.33
C PHE A 2 0.74 13.28 18.39
N GLU A 3 0.32 12.14 18.95
CA GLU A 3 -0.11 10.93 18.25
C GLU A 3 -1.31 11.14 17.31
N ARG A 4 -2.27 11.99 17.69
CA ARG A 4 -3.48 12.24 16.88
C ARG A 4 -3.22 13.00 15.59
N SER A 5 -2.16 13.82 15.54
CA SER A 5 -1.83 14.63 14.37
C SER A 5 -1.18 13.80 13.26
N GLU A 6 -0.44 12.75 13.63
CA GLU A 6 0.16 11.82 12.64
C GLU A 6 -0.89 10.87 12.08
N GLU A 7 -1.80 10.35 12.91
CA GLU A 7 -2.94 9.54 12.45
C GLU A 7 -3.82 10.27 11.41
N ASP A 8 -4.00 11.58 11.57
CA ASP A 8 -4.79 12.40 10.62
C ASP A 8 -4.06 12.62 9.28
N ALA A 9 -2.72 12.57 9.28
CA ALA A 9 -1.90 12.71 8.08
C ALA A 9 -1.79 11.41 7.25
N VAL A 10 -2.09 10.25 7.84
CA VAL A 10 -1.98 8.96 7.15
C VAL A 10 -2.92 8.86 5.95
N THR A 11 -2.37 8.48 4.79
CA THR A 11 -3.13 8.21 3.56
C THR A 11 -2.99 6.75 3.14
N LEU A 12 -4.13 6.07 2.95
CA LEU A 12 -4.18 4.72 2.39
C LEU A 12 -4.71 4.78 0.97
N SER A 13 -3.99 4.21 0.01
CA SER A 13 -4.37 4.17 -1.41
C SER A 13 -4.50 2.74 -1.92
N GLU A 14 -5.60 2.41 -2.60
CA GLU A 14 -5.78 1.17 -3.36
C GLU A 14 -5.09 1.30 -4.72
N ILE A 15 -4.26 0.31 -5.07
CA ILE A 15 -3.58 0.19 -6.36
C ILE A 15 -4.28 -0.91 -7.14
N SER A 16 -4.96 -0.52 -8.23
CA SER A 16 -5.70 -1.44 -9.10
C SER A 16 -5.29 -1.27 -10.55
N ASP A 17 -5.24 -2.38 -11.29
CA ASP A 17 -5.01 -2.41 -12.74
C ASP A 17 -6.27 -2.69 -13.56
N SER A 18 -7.44 -2.74 -12.90
CA SER A 18 -8.75 -3.06 -13.49
C SER A 18 -9.18 -2.16 -14.66
N LYS A 19 -8.63 -0.94 -14.76
CA LYS A 19 -8.92 0.03 -15.84
C LYS A 19 -7.95 -0.05 -17.03
N GLY A 20 -7.14 -1.11 -17.11
CA GLY A 20 -6.11 -1.28 -18.15
C GLY A 20 -4.80 -0.51 -17.85
N SER A 21 -4.84 0.46 -16.95
CA SER A 21 -3.68 1.16 -16.39
C SER A 21 -3.64 0.97 -14.86
N LEU A 22 -2.44 1.10 -14.28
CA LEU A 22 -2.27 1.06 -12.83
C LEU A 22 -2.73 2.38 -12.24
N VAL A 23 -3.75 2.36 -11.39
CA VAL A 23 -4.36 3.54 -10.78
C VAL A 23 -4.27 3.45 -9.27
N ALA A 24 -3.80 4.52 -8.63
CA ALA A 24 -3.83 4.68 -7.19
C ALA A 24 -5.07 5.50 -6.79
N THR A 25 -5.92 4.95 -5.92
CA THR A 25 -7.15 5.59 -5.45
C THR A 25 -7.13 5.73 -3.93
N PRO A 26 -7.20 6.95 -3.37
CA PRO A 26 -7.20 7.14 -1.92
C PRO A 26 -8.49 6.61 -1.29
N LEU A 27 -8.36 5.90 -0.17
CA LEU A 27 -9.45 5.42 0.66
C LEU A 27 -9.84 6.45 1.73
N ARG A 28 -11.06 6.32 2.26
CA ARG A 28 -11.56 7.17 3.34
C ARG A 28 -11.42 6.48 4.70
N LYS A 29 -11.12 7.27 5.73
CA LYS A 29 -11.05 6.81 7.13
C LYS A 29 -12.46 6.47 7.67
N PRO A 30 -12.57 5.61 8.71
CA PRO A 30 -11.49 4.86 9.35
C PRO A 30 -11.02 3.67 8.50
N PHE A 31 -9.72 3.46 8.42
CA PHE A 31 -9.16 2.31 7.70
C PHE A 31 -9.34 1.04 8.52
N ARG A 32 -9.92 0.00 7.91
CA ARG A 32 -10.11 -1.31 8.53
C ARG A 32 -9.48 -2.39 7.66
N GLN A 33 -9.04 -3.46 8.28
CA GLN A 33 -8.47 -4.60 7.56
C GLN A 33 -9.47 -5.21 6.56
N GLU A 34 -10.77 -5.16 6.85
CA GLU A 34 -11.86 -5.58 5.95
C GLU A 34 -11.90 -4.78 4.63
N ASN A 35 -11.26 -3.60 4.57
CA ASN A 35 -11.17 -2.80 3.34
C ASN A 35 -10.07 -3.31 2.38
N LEU A 36 -9.17 -4.20 2.85
CA LEU A 36 -8.06 -4.72 2.06
C LEU A 36 -8.51 -5.97 1.28
N LYS A 37 -8.73 -5.82 -0.02
CA LYS A 37 -9.13 -6.93 -0.89
C LYS A 37 -7.91 -7.77 -1.27
N PRO A 38 -8.01 -9.11 -1.21
CA PRO A 38 -6.87 -9.97 -1.55
C PRO A 38 -6.45 -9.88 -3.02
N GLN A 39 -7.27 -9.35 -3.93
CA GLN A 39 -6.95 -9.16 -5.35
C GLN A 39 -6.21 -7.85 -5.65
N GLU A 40 -6.15 -6.92 -4.71
CA GLU A 40 -5.58 -5.59 -4.94
C GLU A 40 -4.30 -5.38 -4.11
N ALA A 41 -3.58 -4.30 -4.38
CA ALA A 41 -2.49 -3.84 -3.52
C ALA A 41 -2.85 -2.50 -2.88
N TYR A 42 -2.20 -2.17 -1.77
CA TYR A 42 -2.44 -0.92 -1.06
C TYR A 42 -1.13 -0.27 -0.62
N ILE A 43 -1.10 1.06 -0.60
CA ILE A 43 0.02 1.86 -0.11
C ILE A 43 -0.47 2.69 1.07
N LEU A 44 0.19 2.57 2.21
CA LEU A 44 -0.02 3.35 3.40
C LEU A 44 1.14 4.34 3.54
N ASP A 45 0.87 5.62 3.35
CA ASP A 45 1.81 6.71 3.55
C ASP A 45 1.55 7.32 4.94
N THR A 46 2.52 7.22 5.85
CA THR A 46 2.38 7.77 7.21
C THR A 46 2.89 9.20 7.33
N VAL A 47 3.41 9.81 6.26
CA VAL A 47 4.01 11.17 6.22
C VAL A 47 5.27 11.33 7.09
N SER A 48 5.36 10.63 8.21
CA SER A 48 6.48 10.57 9.17
C SER A 48 7.69 9.77 8.69
N GLY A 49 7.76 9.48 7.39
CA GLY A 49 8.94 8.91 6.72
C GLY A 49 8.86 7.42 6.45
N SER A 50 7.76 6.75 6.76
CA SER A 50 7.55 5.35 6.39
C SER A 50 6.38 5.21 5.41
N ILE A 51 6.61 4.47 4.33
CA ILE A 51 5.57 4.02 3.42
C ILE A 51 5.50 2.51 3.49
N TYR A 52 4.32 1.97 3.72
CA TYR A 52 4.06 0.54 3.78
C TYR A 52 3.29 0.11 2.54
N VAL A 53 3.74 -0.97 1.91
CA VAL A 53 3.02 -1.58 0.78
C VAL A 53 2.44 -2.91 1.23
N TRP A 54 1.11 -3.05 1.10
CA TRP A 54 0.43 -4.31 1.29
C TRP A 54 0.09 -4.90 -0.08
N LEU A 55 0.58 -6.11 -0.34
CA LEU A 55 0.26 -6.84 -1.56
C LEU A 55 -0.77 -7.94 -1.26
N GLY A 56 -1.93 -7.83 -1.89
CA GLY A 56 -2.96 -8.85 -1.82
C GLY A 56 -2.47 -10.19 -2.36
N ARG A 57 -2.89 -11.27 -1.71
CA ARG A 57 -2.44 -12.64 -2.03
C ARG A 57 -2.80 -13.10 -3.44
N GLN A 58 -3.85 -12.51 -4.01
CA GLN A 58 -4.38 -12.79 -5.34
C GLN A 58 -4.14 -11.61 -6.28
N ALA A 59 -3.28 -10.65 -5.90
CA ALA A 59 -2.95 -9.52 -6.75
C ALA A 59 -2.33 -9.98 -8.07
N THR A 60 -2.65 -9.25 -9.14
CA THR A 60 -2.17 -9.61 -10.48
C THR A 60 -0.65 -9.48 -10.54
N LYS A 61 -0.01 -10.35 -11.34
CA LYS A 61 1.45 -10.27 -11.58
C LYS A 61 1.87 -8.89 -12.10
N ARG A 62 0.97 -8.19 -12.78
CA ARG A 62 1.20 -6.84 -13.30
C ARG A 62 1.31 -5.82 -12.18
N VAL A 63 0.36 -5.81 -11.24
CA VAL A 63 0.40 -4.96 -10.05
C VAL A 63 1.67 -5.24 -9.26
N SER A 64 1.96 -6.52 -8.93
CA SER A 64 3.17 -6.89 -8.21
C SER A 64 4.44 -6.38 -8.92
N LYS A 65 4.60 -6.69 -10.22
CA LYS A 65 5.75 -6.25 -11.02
C LYS A 65 5.91 -4.72 -11.05
N SER A 66 4.81 -3.99 -11.19
CA SER A 66 4.84 -2.52 -11.25
C SER A 66 5.27 -1.88 -9.94
N ILE A 67 4.89 -2.49 -8.80
CA ILE A 67 5.36 -2.09 -7.48
C ILE A 67 6.87 -2.27 -7.42
N TYR A 68 7.40 -3.47 -7.72
CA TYR A 68 8.85 -3.74 -7.70
C TYR A 68 9.68 -2.80 -8.60
N ILE A 69 9.13 -2.34 -9.74
CA ILE A 69 9.84 -1.43 -10.65
C ILE A 69 9.87 0.01 -10.13
N LYS A 70 8.82 0.48 -9.44
CA LYS A 70 8.80 1.83 -8.85
C LYS A 70 9.78 1.98 -7.67
N GLU A 71 10.16 0.89 -7.03
CA GLU A 71 11.06 0.83 -5.87
C GLU A 71 12.53 1.12 -6.17
N SER A 72 12.94 1.23 -7.43
CA SER A 72 14.37 1.31 -7.80
C SER A 72 15.09 2.65 -7.48
N GLY A 73 14.58 3.48 -6.56
CA GLY A 73 15.21 4.78 -6.24
C GLY A 73 14.84 5.46 -4.93
N VAL A 74 13.95 4.89 -4.11
CA VAL A 74 13.62 5.40 -2.77
C VAL A 74 13.53 4.19 -1.83
N SER A 75 14.16 4.28 -0.65
CA SER A 75 14.17 3.18 0.32
C SER A 75 12.80 3.09 1.00
N TYR A 76 12.05 2.03 0.71
CA TYR A 76 10.80 1.69 1.41
C TYR A 76 10.90 0.30 2.02
N THR A 77 10.16 0.07 3.11
CA THR A 77 10.05 -1.27 3.71
C THR A 77 8.81 -1.96 3.14
N ILE A 78 9.02 -2.83 2.15
CA ILE A 78 7.96 -3.63 1.55
C ILE A 78 7.70 -4.82 2.45
N TYR A 79 6.50 -4.94 3.01
CA TYR A 79 6.15 -6.07 3.87
C TYR A 79 5.48 -7.20 3.08
N ASN A 80 6.04 -8.41 3.17
CA ASN A 80 5.45 -9.59 2.56
C ASN A 80 4.39 -10.21 3.49
N SER A 81 3.13 -10.27 3.05
CA SER A 81 2.03 -10.87 3.82
C SER A 81 2.15 -12.40 4.01
N ARG A 82 3.15 -13.06 3.41
CA ARG A 82 3.47 -14.49 3.63
C ARG A 82 4.37 -14.73 4.84
N THR A 83 5.28 -13.81 5.15
CA THR A 83 6.32 -14.05 6.16
C THR A 83 6.34 -13.00 7.28
N ALA A 84 5.59 -11.90 7.15
CA ALA A 84 5.74 -10.71 8.02
C ALA A 84 7.16 -10.14 8.02
N GLU A 85 7.95 -10.47 6.99
CA GLU A 85 9.31 -9.96 6.80
C GLU A 85 9.31 -8.88 5.72
N SER A 86 10.25 -7.94 5.90
CA SER A 86 10.63 -6.98 4.87
C SER A 86 11.30 -7.70 3.71
N ILE A 87 10.88 -7.40 2.47
CA ILE A 87 11.49 -7.90 1.22
C ILE A 87 12.78 -7.12 0.93
#